data_AF-A0AAU2KU52-F1
#
_entry.id   AF-A0AAU2KU52-F1
#
_cell.length_a   1.000
_cell.length_b   1.000
_cell.length_c   1.000
_cell.angle_alpha   90.00
_cell.angle_beta   90.00
_cell.angle_gamma   90.00
#
_symmetry.space_group_name_H-M   'P 1'
#
loop_
_entity.id
_entity.type
_entity.pdbx_description
1 polymer ?
#
loop_
_entity_poly.entity_id
_entity_poly.type
_entity_poly.pdbx_seq_one_letter_code
_entity_poly.pdbx_strand_id
1 'polypeptide(L)'
;MTENTGGMHDSAPGSRGRTTIADVVVEKIAGMAARDVLGVHALGSGFARSMGSMRERMPGAGSGKSVTRGVSVEVGELQAAIDLEIVVDYGVSITDVAGDVRENVISAVERMAGLEVVEVNIAVSDVKLPDEEDEEEQRQRVQ
;
A
#
# COMPACT_ATOMS: atom_id res chain seq x y z
N MET A 1 23.50 53.29 28.26
CA MET A 1 23.25 52.04 29.03
C MET A 1 21.77 52.07 29.36
N THR A 2 20.87 51.27 28.78
CA THR A 2 20.98 50.00 28.07
C THR A 2 19.71 49.83 27.24
N GLU A 3 19.83 49.62 25.93
CA GLU A 3 18.73 49.10 25.11
C GLU A 3 18.55 47.63 25.47
N ASN A 4 17.34 47.27 25.92
CA ASN A 4 16.96 45.88 26.16
C ASN A 4 15.87 45.50 25.15
N THR A 5 16.30 45.15 23.93
CA THR A 5 15.47 44.46 22.94
C THR A 5 15.37 42.98 23.33
N GLY A 6 14.39 42.66 24.18
CA GLY A 6 13.96 41.28 24.40
C GLY A 6 13.24 40.77 23.16
N GLY A 7 13.92 39.98 22.34
CA GLY A 7 13.35 39.34 21.16
C GLY A 7 12.27 38.32 21.55
N MET A 8 11.02 38.58 21.17
CA MET A 8 9.99 37.56 21.10
C MET A 8 10.39 36.55 20.01
N HIS A 9 10.90 35.39 20.41
CA HIS A 9 10.87 34.21 19.57
C HIS A 9 9.44 33.67 19.54
N ASP A 10 8.59 34.26 18.71
CA ASP A 10 7.30 33.67 18.35
C ASP A 10 7.58 32.50 17.41
N SER A 11 7.84 31.33 17.99
CA SER A 11 7.94 30.09 17.23
C SER A 11 6.60 29.87 16.52
N ALA A 12 6.62 29.86 15.19
CA ALA A 12 5.44 29.75 14.34
C ALA A 12 4.50 28.64 14.85
N PRO A 13 3.17 28.81 14.84
CA PRO A 13 2.25 27.83 15.43
C PRO A 13 2.45 26.38 14.99
N GLY A 14 2.94 26.16 13.76
CA GLY A 14 3.25 24.84 13.21
C GLY A 14 4.49 24.14 13.77
N SER A 15 5.34 24.82 14.55
CA SER A 15 6.55 24.22 15.16
C SER A 15 6.33 23.78 16.61
N ARG A 16 5.11 23.88 17.13
CA ARG A 16 4.75 23.52 18.51
C ARG A 16 4.01 22.19 18.52
N GLY A 17 4.74 21.07 18.41
CA GLY A 17 4.17 19.73 18.52
C GLY A 17 4.99 18.65 17.81
N ARG A 18 4.54 17.40 17.94
CA ARG A 18 5.05 16.24 17.20
C ARG A 18 3.88 15.53 16.53
N THR A 19 4.01 15.29 15.23
CA THR A 19 3.10 14.44 14.46
C THR A 19 3.73 13.06 14.34
N THR A 20 2.95 12.00 14.52
CA THR A 20 3.39 10.63 14.26
C THR A 20 2.32 9.95 13.44
N ILE A 21 2.77 9.20 12.43
CA ILE A 21 1.91 8.51 11.48
C ILE A 21 1.93 7.04 11.84
N ALA A 22 0.76 6.44 12.00
CA ALA A 22 0.65 5.02 12.28
C ALA A 22 0.96 4.18 11.04
N ASP A 23 1.56 3.02 11.22
CA ASP A 23 1.95 2.09 10.16
C ASP A 23 0.79 1.81 9.20
N VAL A 24 -0.40 1.54 9.74
CA VAL A 24 -1.65 1.31 8.99
C VAL A 24 -2.04 2.45 8.04
N VAL A 25 -1.59 3.68 8.29
CA VAL A 25 -1.83 4.82 7.38
C VAL A 25 -0.84 4.75 6.22
N VAL A 26 0.43 4.44 6.50
CA VAL A 26 1.46 4.29 5.46
C VAL A 26 1.17 3.07 4.59
N GLU A 27 0.72 1.96 5.17
CA GLU A 27 0.23 0.78 4.44
C GLU A 27 -0.88 1.12 3.45
N LYS A 28 -1.82 2.01 3.84
CA LYS A 28 -2.91 2.43 2.94
C LYS A 28 -2.39 3.29 1.80
N ILE A 29 -1.44 4.18 2.06
CA ILE A 29 -0.83 5.03 1.03
C ILE A 29 -0.06 4.13 0.04
N ALA A 30 0.80 3.26 0.55
CA ALA A 30 1.58 2.33 -0.26
C ALA A 30 0.69 1.38 -1.05
N GLY A 31 -0.35 0.82 -0.43
CA GLY A 31 -1.30 -0.08 -1.09
C GLY A 31 -2.12 0.59 -2.20
N MET A 32 -2.52 1.85 -2.00
CA MET A 32 -3.19 2.61 -3.07
C MET A 32 -2.21 2.93 -4.20
N ALA A 33 -1.02 3.44 -3.88
CA ALA A 33 0.00 3.77 -4.87
C ALA A 33 0.43 2.54 -5.70
N ALA A 34 0.59 1.38 -5.07
CA ALA A 34 0.92 0.15 -5.78
C ALA A 34 -0.19 -0.29 -6.75
N ARG A 35 -1.47 -0.09 -6.38
CA ARG A 35 -2.63 -0.43 -7.25
C ARG A 35 -2.85 0.55 -8.40
N ASP A 36 -2.34 1.77 -8.29
CA ASP A 36 -2.45 2.78 -9.35
C ASP A 36 -1.49 2.52 -10.52
N VAL A 37 -0.54 1.58 -10.37
CA VAL A 37 0.40 1.20 -11.42
C VAL A 37 -0.24 0.22 -12.41
N LEU A 38 -0.14 0.53 -13.70
CA LEU A 38 -0.63 -0.33 -14.77
C LEU A 38 0.09 -1.68 -14.77
N GLY A 39 -0.65 -2.76 -14.96
CA GLY A 39 -0.12 -4.13 -14.91
C GLY A 39 -0.13 -4.75 -13.51
N VAL A 40 -0.48 -3.99 -12.46
CA VAL A 40 -0.81 -4.55 -11.14
C VAL A 40 -2.29 -4.93 -11.12
N HIS A 41 -2.56 -6.22 -11.02
CA HIS A 41 -3.90 -6.77 -10.93
C HIS A 41 -4.46 -6.68 -9.51
N ALA A 42 -3.67 -7.13 -8.53
CA ALA A 42 -4.08 -7.19 -7.13
C ALA A 42 -2.87 -7.12 -6.18
N LEU A 43 -3.16 -6.88 -4.90
CA LEU A 43 -2.18 -6.96 -3.81
C LEU A 43 -2.50 -8.11 -2.86
N GLY A 44 -1.44 -8.81 -2.45
CA GLY A 44 -1.44 -9.96 -1.55
C GLY A 44 -1.74 -11.27 -2.26
N SER A 45 -1.34 -12.37 -1.61
CA SER A 45 -1.53 -13.73 -2.09
C SER A 45 -2.94 -13.98 -2.65
N GLY A 46 -2.97 -14.42 -3.91
CA GLY A 46 -4.14 -14.72 -4.74
C GLY A 46 -5.05 -15.78 -4.14
N PHE A 47 -5.84 -15.42 -3.13
CA PHE A 47 -6.86 -16.28 -2.53
C PHE A 47 -8.02 -16.60 -3.50
N ALA A 48 -7.98 -16.13 -4.74
CA ALA A 48 -8.90 -16.52 -5.80
C ALA A 48 -8.98 -18.05 -5.97
N ARG A 49 -7.86 -18.77 -5.84
CA ARG A 49 -7.83 -20.23 -6.08
C ARG A 49 -8.17 -21.11 -4.86
N SER A 50 -8.19 -20.59 -3.63
CA SER A 50 -8.36 -21.44 -2.42
C SER A 50 -9.56 -21.13 -1.52
N MET A 51 -10.30 -20.02 -1.69
CA MET A 51 -11.53 -19.78 -0.89
C MET A 51 -12.77 -20.50 -1.41
N GLY A 52 -12.75 -20.98 -2.66
CA GLY A 52 -13.91 -21.59 -3.32
C GLY A 52 -14.45 -22.85 -2.66
N SER A 53 -13.74 -23.45 -1.70
CA SER A 53 -14.18 -24.67 -1.00
C SER A 53 -14.41 -24.50 0.51
N MET A 54 -14.06 -23.36 1.12
CA MET A 54 -14.13 -23.20 2.59
C MET A 54 -14.95 -22.00 3.08
N ARG A 55 -15.38 -21.11 2.18
CA ARG A 55 -16.12 -19.88 2.54
C ARG A 55 -17.62 -20.10 2.80
N GLU A 56 -18.19 -21.19 2.31
CA GLU A 56 -19.64 -21.46 2.33
C GLU A 56 -20.24 -21.71 3.73
N ARG A 57 -19.41 -21.77 4.79
CA ARG A 57 -19.85 -22.19 6.13
C ARG A 57 -19.73 -21.15 7.23
N MET A 58 -19.33 -19.92 6.92
CA MET A 58 -19.10 -18.90 7.96
C MET A 58 -19.90 -17.62 7.69
N PRO A 59 -21.16 -17.52 8.20
CA PRO A 59 -21.89 -16.26 8.18
C PRO A 59 -21.21 -15.29 9.15
N GLY A 60 -20.56 -14.25 8.62
CA GLY A 60 -19.87 -13.23 9.43
C GLY A 60 -18.50 -12.79 8.92
N ALA A 61 -17.91 -13.47 7.93
CA ALA A 61 -16.60 -13.09 7.38
C ALA A 61 -16.66 -11.92 6.37
N GLY A 62 -17.73 -11.13 6.38
CA GLY A 62 -18.05 -10.10 5.39
C GLY A 62 -16.93 -9.08 5.15
N SER A 63 -16.51 -9.00 3.89
CA SER A 63 -16.45 -7.74 3.12
C SER A 63 -15.57 -6.57 3.60
N GLY A 64 -14.56 -6.82 4.44
CA GLY A 64 -13.46 -5.87 4.66
C GLY A 64 -12.45 -5.94 3.54
N LYS A 65 -12.68 -5.19 2.45
CA LYS A 65 -11.72 -4.92 1.37
C LYS A 65 -10.45 -4.29 1.97
N SER A 66 -9.49 -5.13 2.35
CA SER A 66 -8.27 -4.63 2.97
C SER A 66 -7.39 -4.01 1.89
N VAL A 67 -7.43 -2.68 1.80
CA VAL A 67 -6.52 -1.87 0.96
C VAL A 67 -5.05 -2.16 1.30
N THR A 68 -4.79 -2.63 2.53
CA THR A 68 -3.47 -2.97 3.05
C THR A 68 -3.09 -4.44 2.88
N ARG A 69 -3.95 -5.29 2.29
CA ARG A 69 -3.59 -6.70 2.06
C ARG A 69 -2.43 -6.78 1.08
N GLY A 70 -1.41 -7.56 1.44
CA GLY A 70 -0.16 -7.67 0.66
C GLY A 70 0.76 -6.47 0.83
N VAL A 71 0.54 -5.66 1.87
CA VAL A 71 1.40 -4.52 2.21
C VAL A 71 1.76 -4.65 3.68
N SER A 72 3.06 -4.66 3.97
CA SER A 72 3.60 -4.56 5.32
C SER A 72 4.51 -3.35 5.37
N VAL A 73 4.38 -2.54 6.43
CA VAL A 73 5.23 -1.36 6.60
C VAL A 73 5.77 -1.33 8.01
N GLU A 74 7.06 -1.06 8.12
CA GLU A 74 7.72 -0.72 9.38
C GLU A 74 8.09 0.76 9.36
N VAL A 75 7.53 1.52 10.31
CA VAL A 75 7.76 2.98 10.42
C VAL A 75 8.64 3.28 11.62
N GLY A 76 9.74 3.98 11.37
CA GLY A 76 10.58 4.60 12.40
C GLY A 76 10.14 6.03 12.73
N GLU A 77 11.02 6.84 13.33
CA GLU A 77 10.68 8.25 13.61
C GLU A 77 10.60 9.11 12.34
N LEU A 78 11.46 8.82 11.35
CA LEU A 78 11.56 9.56 10.08
C LEU A 78 11.62 8.65 8.86
N GLN A 79 11.72 7.34 9.05
CA GLN A 79 12.04 6.38 8.01
C GLN A 79 10.94 5.34 7.86
N ALA A 80 10.79 4.77 6.66
CA ALA A 80 9.89 3.66 6.39
C ALA A 80 10.57 2.57 5.55
N ALA A 81 10.32 1.31 5.90
CA ALA A 81 10.60 0.14 5.07
C ALA A 81 9.27 -0.51 4.67
N ILE A 82 9.15 -0.90 3.40
CA ILE A 82 7.87 -1.35 2.82
C ILE A 82 8.07 -2.69 2.11
N ASP A 83 7.27 -3.68 2.47
CA ASP A 83 7.18 -4.95 1.75
C ASP A 83 5.83 -5.04 1.04
N LEU A 84 5.88 -5.37 -0.25
CA LEU A 84 4.72 -5.51 -1.13
C LEU A 84 4.67 -6.93 -1.68
N GLU A 85 3.48 -7.52 -1.66
CA GLU A 85 3.15 -8.74 -2.38
C GLU A 85 2.11 -8.36 -3.46
N ILE A 86 2.42 -8.63 -4.73
CA ILE A 86 1.57 -8.23 -5.86
C ILE A 86 1.21 -9.42 -6.74
N VAL A 87 0.10 -9.27 -7.47
CA VAL A 87 -0.30 -10.11 -8.61
C VAL A 87 -0.28 -9.20 -9.84
N VAL A 88 0.32 -9.66 -10.93
CA VAL A 88 0.49 -8.87 -12.15
C VAL A 88 -0.29 -9.47 -13.31
N ASP A 89 -0.64 -8.65 -14.31
CA ASP A 89 -1.34 -9.13 -15.50
C ASP A 89 -0.43 -9.97 -16.42
N TYR A 90 -0.98 -10.97 -17.09
CA TYR A 90 -0.24 -11.71 -18.11
C TYR A 90 0.18 -10.79 -19.27
N GLY A 91 1.41 -10.98 -19.75
CA GLY A 91 1.94 -10.27 -20.92
C GLY A 91 2.64 -8.95 -20.61
N VAL A 92 2.71 -8.52 -19.34
CA VAL A 92 3.51 -7.37 -18.91
C VAL A 92 4.93 -7.77 -18.54
N SER A 93 5.86 -6.82 -18.63
CA SER A 93 7.22 -6.99 -18.11
C SER A 93 7.20 -6.86 -16.60
N ILE A 94 7.42 -7.97 -15.88
CA ILE A 94 7.39 -8.00 -14.41
C ILE A 94 8.44 -7.05 -13.82
N THR A 95 9.62 -6.98 -14.44
CA THR A 95 10.70 -6.10 -13.97
C THR A 95 10.33 -4.62 -14.11
N ASP A 96 9.71 -4.23 -15.22
CA ASP A 96 9.29 -2.85 -15.45
C ASP A 96 8.15 -2.47 -14.50
N VAL A 97 7.12 -3.32 -14.39
CA VAL A 97 6.01 -3.11 -13.45
C VAL A 97 6.51 -3.00 -12.00
N ALA A 98 7.42 -3.89 -11.57
CA ALA A 98 8.00 -3.80 -10.24
C ALA A 98 8.85 -2.54 -10.04
N GLY A 99 9.50 -2.03 -11.10
CA GLY A 99 10.19 -0.74 -11.08
C GLY A 99 9.22 0.42 -10.86
N ASP A 100 8.15 0.47 -11.67
CA ASP A 100 7.13 1.51 -11.63
C ASP A 100 6.37 1.52 -10.29
N VAL A 101 6.01 0.34 -9.75
CA VAL A 101 5.41 0.21 -8.41
C VAL A 101 6.33 0.80 -7.35
N ARG A 102 7.63 0.48 -7.42
CA ARG A 102 8.62 0.96 -6.46
C ARG A 102 8.71 2.47 -6.47
N GLU A 103 8.85 3.06 -7.66
CA GLU A 103 8.93 4.51 -7.83
C GLU A 103 7.66 5.19 -7.30
N ASN A 104 6.47 4.68 -7.67
CA ASN A 104 5.22 5.30 -7.28
C ASN A 104 4.98 5.24 -5.77
N VAL A 105 5.30 4.11 -5.13
CA VAL A 105 5.15 3.92 -3.67
C VAL A 105 6.10 4.83 -2.90
N ILE A 106 7.38 4.89 -3.27
CA ILE A 106 8.37 5.81 -2.66
C ILE A 106 7.85 7.23 -2.75
N SER A 107 7.51 7.65 -3.97
CA SER A 107 6.95 8.96 -4.29
C SER A 107 5.74 9.32 -3.41
N ALA A 108 4.77 8.42 -3.28
CA ALA A 108 3.54 8.66 -2.54
C ALA A 108 3.80 8.80 -1.04
N VAL A 109 4.58 7.87 -0.46
CA VAL A 109 4.87 7.86 0.99
C VAL A 109 5.70 9.08 1.38
N GLU A 110 6.74 9.42 0.63
CA GLU A 110 7.57 10.60 0.93
C GLU A 110 6.75 11.89 0.86
N ARG A 111 5.92 12.06 -0.18
CA ARG A 111 5.10 13.27 -0.33
C ARG A 111 3.97 13.39 0.69
N MET A 112 3.32 12.29 1.04
CA MET A 112 2.10 12.32 1.86
C MET A 112 2.38 12.14 3.35
N ALA A 113 3.36 11.30 3.69
CA ALA A 113 3.71 11.00 5.07
C ALA A 113 4.94 11.78 5.56
N GLY A 114 5.74 12.35 4.64
CA GLY A 114 6.97 13.07 5.02
C GLY A 114 8.03 12.15 5.63
N LEU A 115 7.97 10.85 5.33
CA LEU A 115 8.92 9.82 5.76
C LEU A 115 9.91 9.55 4.64
N GLU A 116 11.18 9.31 4.96
CA GLU A 116 12.20 8.81 4.04
C GLU A 116 12.00 7.30 3.81
N VAL A 117 11.82 6.87 2.57
CA VAL A 117 11.68 5.44 2.27
C VAL A 117 13.05 4.82 2.04
N VAL A 118 13.47 3.96 2.97
CA VAL A 118 14.80 3.33 2.93
C VAL A 118 14.83 2.21 1.90
N GLU A 119 13.77 1.41 1.87
CA GLU A 119 13.63 0.31 0.94
C GLU A 119 12.16 0.03 0.65
N VAL A 120 11.93 -0.51 -0.55
CA VAL A 120 10.67 -1.10 -0.95
C VAL A 120 10.99 -2.46 -1.54
N ASN A 121 10.53 -3.54 -0.95
CA ASN A 121 10.71 -4.89 -1.44
C ASN A 121 9.41 -5.38 -2.08
N ILE A 122 9.50 -6.03 -3.24
CA ILE A 122 8.33 -6.44 -4.02
C ILE A 122 8.45 -7.93 -4.34
N ALA A 123 7.51 -8.71 -3.82
CA ALA A 123 7.30 -10.11 -4.16
C ALA A 123 6.14 -10.21 -5.16
N VAL A 124 6.39 -10.85 -6.30
CA VAL A 124 5.34 -11.14 -7.28
C VAL A 124 4.84 -12.55 -7.02
N SER A 125 3.64 -12.63 -6.45
CA SER A 125 3.07 -13.88 -5.93
C SER A 125 2.34 -14.69 -6.99
N ASP A 126 1.80 -14.03 -8.02
CA ASP A 126 1.00 -14.67 -9.08
C ASP A 126 0.95 -13.82 -10.36
N VAL A 127 0.49 -14.44 -11.45
CA VAL A 127 0.21 -13.78 -12.74
C VAL A 127 -1.23 -14.07 -13.15
N LYS A 128 -2.05 -13.03 -13.34
CA LYS A 128 -3.43 -13.18 -13.79
C LYS A 128 -3.46 -13.60 -15.26
N LEU A 129 -4.00 -14.79 -15.53
CA LEU A 129 -4.21 -15.27 -16.89
C LEU A 129 -5.56 -14.76 -17.44
N PRO A 130 -5.67 -14.48 -18.75
CA PRO A 130 -6.89 -13.95 -19.36
C PRO A 130 -8.11 -14.90 -19.21
N ASP A 131 -7.90 -16.21 -19.25
CA ASP A 131 -8.98 -17.20 -19.15
C ASP A 131 -9.54 -17.36 -17.72
N GLU A 132 -8.92 -16.72 -16.72
CA GLU A 132 -9.39 -16.76 -15.33
C GLU A 132 -10.45 -15.67 -15.04
N GLU A 133 -10.85 -14.84 -16.00
CA GLU A 133 -11.96 -13.87 -15.84
C GLU A 133 -13.34 -14.55 -15.83
N ASP A 134 -13.51 -15.58 -16.68
CA ASP A 134 -14.80 -16.24 -16.90
C ASP A 134 -15.32 -16.99 -15.66
N GLU A 135 -14.42 -17.49 -14.83
CA GLU A 135 -14.79 -18.34 -13.70
C GLU A 135 -15.27 -17.56 -12.46
N GLU A 136 -14.84 -16.31 -12.27
CA GLU A 136 -15.25 -15.50 -11.10
C GLU A 136 -16.59 -14.80 -11.34
N GLU A 137 -16.83 -14.28 -12.55
CA GLU A 137 -18.10 -13.62 -12.91
C GLU A 137 -19.27 -14.60 -13.02
N GLN A 138 -19.03 -15.82 -13.54
CA GLN A 138 -20.06 -16.86 -13.61
C GLN A 138 -20.50 -17.33 -12.22
N ARG A 139 -19.60 -17.34 -11.23
CA ARG A 139 -19.93 -17.68 -9.83
C ARG A 139 -20.72 -16.59 -9.12
N GLN A 140 -20.61 -15.33 -9.53
CA GLN A 140 -21.42 -14.22 -9.00
C GLN A 140 -22.83 -14.16 -9.58
N ARG A 141 -23.06 -14.66 -10.81
CA ARG A 141 -24.37 -14.59 -11.48
C ARG A 141 -25.32 -15.76 -11.18
N VAL A 142 -24.83 -16.84 -10.56
CA VAL A 142 -25.62 -18.05 -10.25
C VAL A 142 -26.04 -18.11 -8.76
N GLN A 143 -25.92 -17.00 -8.02
CA GLN A 143 -26.45 -16.84 -6.65
C GLN A 143 -27.65 -15.89 -6.61
#